data_AF-R5YH63-F1
#
_entry.id   AF-R5YH63-F1
#
_cell.length_a   1.000
_cell.length_b   1.000
_cell.length_c   1.000
_cell.angle_alpha   90.00
_cell.angle_beta   90.00
_cell.angle_gamma   90.00
#
_symmetry.space_group_name_H-M   'P 1'
#
loop_
_entity.id
_entity.type
_entity.pdbx_description
1 polymer ?
#
loop_
_entity_poly.entity_id
_entity_poly.type
_entity_poly.pdbx_seq_one_letter_code
_entity_poly.pdbx_strand_id
1 'polypeptide(L)'
;MKGKRKLFIIAAIVLTIVVLNSIFLEHRYNFTEVYSFDKPQEISEEMQNIFWFSVSDYENGVISTSPERLRDIGIDPSKLELDTSKYTYIVTIGCDLVSLKTSFWHCTLRKEFPPFMPKEYIGTVLLKESDKIKIYRIRKTNVVYNYHGSNDPKYVKIIK
;
A
#
# COMPACT_ATOMS: atom_id res chain seq x y z
N MET A 1 -37.14 -26.48 17.94
CA MET A 1 -36.13 -26.68 16.87
C MET A 1 -36.28 -25.77 15.64
N LYS A 2 -37.48 -25.49 15.13
CA LYS A 2 -37.69 -24.65 13.91
C LYS A 2 -37.20 -23.19 14.04
N GLY A 3 -37.37 -22.54 15.19
CA GLY A 3 -36.92 -21.16 15.43
C GLY A 3 -35.40 -21.00 15.44
N LYS A 4 -34.67 -21.93 16.07
CA LYS A 4 -33.19 -21.94 16.07
C LYS A 4 -32.63 -22.09 14.66
N ARG A 5 -33.21 -22.97 13.82
CA ARG A 5 -32.81 -23.11 12.39
C ARG A 5 -33.01 -21.83 11.58
N LYS A 6 -34.12 -21.11 11.76
CA LYS A 6 -34.35 -19.82 11.08
C LYS A 6 -33.31 -18.76 11.49
N LEU A 7 -32.97 -18.69 12.78
CA LEU A 7 -31.96 -17.77 13.29
C LEU A 7 -30.56 -18.06 12.72
N PHE A 8 -30.16 -19.34 12.65
CA PHE A 8 -28.90 -19.74 12.02
C PHE A 8 -28.82 -19.38 10.54
N ILE A 9 -29.91 -19.55 9.79
CA ILE A 9 -29.98 -19.18 8.37
C ILE A 9 -29.84 -17.66 8.21
N ILE A 10 -30.56 -16.87 9.01
CA ILE A 10 -30.46 -15.40 8.97
C ILE A 10 -29.04 -14.94 9.32
N ALA A 11 -28.43 -15.51 10.37
CA ALA A 11 -27.06 -15.19 10.75
C ALA A 11 -26.05 -15.52 9.63
N ALA A 12 -26.20 -16.67 8.97
CA ALA A 12 -25.37 -17.05 7.85
C ALA A 12 -25.53 -16.11 6.64
N ILE A 13 -26.75 -15.70 6.32
CA ILE A 13 -27.03 -14.72 5.26
C ILE A 13 -26.38 -13.37 5.59
N VAL A 14 -26.58 -12.85 6.81
CA VAL A 14 -25.97 -11.57 7.23
C VAL A 14 -24.44 -11.65 7.16
N LEU A 15 -23.85 -12.73 7.67
CA LEU A 15 -22.40 -12.95 7.59
C LEU A 15 -21.92 -12.98 6.13
N THR A 16 -22.66 -13.66 5.25
CA THR A 16 -22.33 -13.74 3.81
C THR A 16 -22.39 -12.36 3.16
N ILE A 17 -23.42 -11.56 3.44
CA ILE A 17 -23.55 -10.19 2.94
C ILE A 17 -22.41 -9.30 3.45
N VAL A 18 -22.04 -9.42 4.73
CA VAL A 18 -20.92 -8.66 5.32
C VAL A 18 -19.60 -9.04 4.66
N VAL A 19 -19.34 -10.33 4.49
CA VAL A 19 -18.13 -10.83 3.81
C VAL A 19 -18.09 -10.35 2.36
N LEU A 20 -19.18 -10.50 1.59
CA LEU A 20 -19.24 -10.03 0.21
C LEU A 20 -19.01 -8.52 0.11
N ASN A 21 -19.68 -7.71 0.93
CA ASN A 21 -19.47 -6.26 0.93
C ASN A 21 -18.02 -5.88 1.28
N SER A 22 -17.40 -6.57 2.24
CA SER A 22 -16.01 -6.32 2.61
C SER A 22 -15.02 -6.61 1.47
N ILE A 23 -15.36 -7.56 0.57
CA ILE A 23 -14.55 -7.89 -0.60
C ILE A 23 -14.65 -6.80 -1.69
N PHE A 24 -15.81 -6.18 -1.86
CA PHE A 24 -16.04 -5.14 -2.89
C PHE A 24 -15.67 -3.72 -2.44
N LEU A 25 -15.46 -3.50 -1.15
CA LEU A 25 -15.12 -2.18 -0.61
C LEU A 25 -13.65 -1.81 -0.91
N GLU A 26 -13.47 -0.81 -1.77
CA GLU A 26 -12.19 -0.11 -1.88
C GLU A 26 -11.94 0.68 -0.58
N HIS A 27 -10.82 0.40 0.09
CA HIS A 27 -10.37 1.21 1.20
C HIS A 27 -9.52 2.36 0.68
N ARG A 28 -9.89 3.61 1.00
CA ARG A 28 -9.09 4.80 0.70
C ARG A 28 -8.32 5.22 1.95
N TYR A 29 -7.03 5.51 1.79
CA TYR A 29 -6.19 5.92 2.91
C TYR A 29 -6.20 7.43 3.06
N ASN A 30 -6.34 7.88 4.31
CA ASN A 30 -5.88 9.22 4.68
C ASN A 30 -4.36 9.18 4.81
N PHE A 31 -3.69 10.18 4.24
CA PHE A 31 -2.24 10.31 4.28
C PHE A 31 -1.84 11.72 4.68
N THR A 32 -0.65 11.85 5.26
CA THR A 32 -0.05 13.14 5.62
C THR A 32 1.36 13.19 5.03
N GLU A 33 1.67 14.22 4.24
CA GLU A 33 3.04 14.47 3.81
C GLU A 33 3.91 14.75 5.05
N VAL A 34 5.02 14.04 5.19
CA VAL A 34 5.95 14.18 6.33
C VAL A 34 7.32 14.68 5.90
N TYR A 35 7.73 14.37 4.67
CA TYR A 35 8.98 14.87 4.11
C TYR A 35 8.83 15.18 2.62
N SER A 36 9.58 16.16 2.16
CA SER A 36 9.69 16.54 0.75
C SER A 36 11.15 16.90 0.44
N PHE A 37 11.68 16.31 -0.62
CA PHE A 37 13.05 16.47 -1.08
C PHE A 37 13.05 16.82 -2.56
N ASP A 38 14.06 17.57 -2.98
CA ASP A 38 14.33 17.73 -4.41
C ASP A 38 14.85 16.40 -4.97
N LYS A 39 14.53 16.11 -6.23
CA LYS A 39 14.96 14.86 -6.87
C LYS A 39 16.50 14.81 -6.91
N PRO A 40 17.14 13.77 -6.36
CA PRO A 40 18.58 13.66 -6.36
C PRO A 40 19.12 13.46 -7.78
N GLN A 41 20.39 13.83 -7.97
CA GLN A 41 21.07 13.67 -9.26
C GLN A 41 21.33 12.19 -9.60
N GLU A 42 21.47 11.34 -8.59
CA GLU A 42 21.71 9.90 -8.75
C GLU A 42 20.57 9.09 -8.10
N ILE A 43 19.87 8.32 -8.92
CA ILE A 43 18.86 7.33 -8.53
C ILE A 43 19.30 6.00 -9.12
N SER A 44 19.25 4.93 -8.32
CA SER A 44 19.64 3.59 -8.79
C SER A 44 18.84 3.15 -10.01
N GLU A 45 19.44 2.33 -10.89
CA GLU A 45 18.76 1.86 -12.11
C GLU A 45 17.42 1.17 -11.82
N GLU A 46 17.32 0.43 -10.70
CA GLU A 46 16.07 -0.23 -10.26
C GLU A 46 14.94 0.79 -10.01
N MET A 47 15.27 1.97 -9.49
CA MET A 47 14.28 2.97 -9.08
C MET A 47 13.91 3.95 -10.20
N GLN A 48 14.64 3.98 -11.32
CA GLN A 48 14.39 4.95 -12.39
C GLN A 48 12.99 4.81 -13.02
N ASN A 49 12.42 3.60 -13.02
CA ASN A 49 11.12 3.29 -13.60
C ASN A 49 10.02 3.12 -12.54
N ILE A 50 10.27 3.51 -11.29
CA ILE A 50 9.32 3.37 -10.19
C ILE A 50 8.81 4.76 -9.82
N PHE A 51 7.48 4.95 -9.88
CA PHE A 51 6.86 6.22 -9.46
C PHE A 51 6.56 6.29 -7.97
N TRP A 52 6.41 5.13 -7.33
CA TRP A 52 6.16 5.05 -5.90
C TRP A 52 6.53 3.68 -5.32
N PHE A 53 6.82 3.64 -4.03
CA PHE A 53 6.96 2.41 -3.27
C PHE A 53 6.57 2.64 -1.81
N SER A 54 6.47 1.56 -1.03
CA SER A 54 6.18 1.65 0.40
C SER A 54 7.42 1.34 1.25
N VAL A 55 7.49 2.03 2.39
CA VAL A 55 8.49 1.81 3.43
C VAL A 55 7.77 1.40 4.72
N SER A 56 8.14 0.25 5.27
CA SER A 56 7.58 -0.34 6.49
C SER A 56 8.54 -1.37 7.11
N ASP A 57 8.16 -1.97 8.24
CA ASP A 57 8.87 -3.13 8.82
C ASP A 57 8.37 -4.48 8.27
N TYR A 58 7.49 -4.48 7.26
CA TYR A 58 6.93 -5.70 6.67
C TYR A 58 7.91 -6.33 5.68
N GLU A 59 8.29 -7.58 5.93
CA GLU A 59 9.07 -8.36 4.98
C GLU A 59 8.16 -8.99 3.92
N ASN A 60 8.20 -8.40 2.71
CA ASN A 60 7.74 -9.06 1.51
C ASN A 60 8.96 -9.77 0.91
N GLY A 61 9.03 -11.10 0.98
CA GLY A 61 10.21 -11.89 0.56
C GLY A 61 10.65 -11.73 -0.90
N VAL A 62 9.94 -10.90 -1.69
CA VAL A 62 10.27 -10.52 -3.07
C VAL A 62 10.71 -9.05 -3.17
N ILE A 63 10.23 -8.17 -2.28
CA ILE A 63 10.42 -6.72 -2.36
C ILE A 63 10.82 -6.21 -0.97
N SER A 64 12.03 -5.66 -0.85
CA SER A 64 12.38 -4.94 0.39
C SER A 64 11.43 -3.76 0.58
N THR A 65 10.77 -3.69 1.74
CA THR A 65 10.04 -2.49 2.16
C THR A 65 10.76 -1.77 3.30
N SER A 66 11.98 -2.19 3.66
CA SER A 66 12.69 -1.60 4.78
C SER A 66 13.03 -0.12 4.51
N PRO A 67 13.23 0.69 5.56
CA PRO A 67 13.73 2.06 5.42
C PRO A 67 15.03 2.19 4.63
N GLU A 68 15.87 1.15 4.63
CA GLU A 68 17.12 1.13 3.87
C GLU A 68 16.92 1.31 2.36
N ARG A 69 15.74 0.97 1.83
CA ARG A 69 15.36 1.22 0.42
C ARG A 69 15.40 2.70 0.05
N LEU A 70 15.31 3.62 1.01
CA LEU A 70 15.45 5.05 0.75
C LEU A 70 16.84 5.42 0.23
N ARG A 71 17.87 4.62 0.54
CA ARG A 71 19.23 4.86 0.03
C ARG A 71 19.32 4.73 -1.48
N ASP A 72 18.48 3.90 -2.08
CA ASP A 72 18.43 3.68 -3.54
C ASP A 72 17.98 4.92 -4.32
N ILE A 73 17.34 5.86 -3.62
CA ILE A 73 16.93 7.17 -4.13
C ILE A 73 17.70 8.30 -3.45
N GLY A 74 18.89 8.02 -2.92
CA GLY A 74 19.80 9.02 -2.35
C GLY A 74 19.38 9.61 -0.99
N ILE A 75 18.40 9.00 -0.30
CA ILE A 75 17.91 9.48 0.99
C ILE A 75 18.47 8.61 2.11
N ASP A 76 19.12 9.22 3.10
CA ASP A 76 19.63 8.52 4.28
C ASP A 76 18.53 8.33 5.33
N PRO A 77 18.03 7.09 5.54
CA PRO A 77 16.92 6.83 6.46
C PRO A 77 17.26 7.16 7.92
N SER A 78 18.53 7.17 8.31
CA SER A 78 18.96 7.48 9.68
C SER A 78 18.69 8.93 10.10
N LYS A 79 18.48 9.82 9.11
CA LYS A 79 18.14 11.23 9.32
C LYS A 79 16.64 11.48 9.41
N LEU A 80 15.82 10.43 9.25
CA LEU A 80 14.37 10.51 9.25
C LEU A 80 13.80 9.85 10.50
N GLU A 81 12.84 10.52 11.12
CA GLU A 81 12.08 9.96 12.23
C GLU A 81 10.92 9.10 11.69
N LEU A 82 11.24 7.89 11.24
CA LEU A 82 10.25 6.92 10.74
C LEU A 82 9.85 5.91 11.82
N ASP A 83 8.61 5.98 12.31
CA ASP A 83 8.02 5.00 13.22
C ASP A 83 7.29 3.92 12.40
N THR A 84 8.06 3.03 11.78
CA THR A 84 7.54 1.94 10.95
C THR A 84 6.71 0.93 11.74
N SER A 85 6.81 0.90 13.07
CA SER A 85 5.98 0.02 13.90
C SER A 85 4.50 0.45 13.90
N LYS A 86 4.25 1.76 13.81
CA LYS A 86 2.88 2.35 13.85
C LYS A 86 2.37 2.81 12.50
N TYR A 87 3.25 3.01 11.54
CA TYR A 87 2.91 3.59 10.25
C TYR A 87 3.51 2.82 9.09
N THR A 88 2.87 3.00 7.94
CA THR A 88 3.45 2.67 6.65
C THR A 88 3.70 3.97 5.92
N TYR A 89 4.85 4.09 5.27
CA TYR A 89 5.24 5.29 4.54
C TYR A 89 5.13 5.03 3.05
N ILE A 90 4.60 5.98 2.30
CA ILE A 90 4.46 5.93 0.86
C ILE A 90 5.42 6.95 0.29
N VAL A 91 6.39 6.46 -0.47
CA VAL A 91 7.40 7.28 -1.11
C VAL A 91 6.98 7.45 -2.56
N THR A 92 6.92 8.69 -3.04
CA THR A 92 6.68 9.01 -4.45
C THR A 92 7.89 9.69 -5.05
N ILE A 93 8.18 9.41 -6.32
CA ILE A 93 9.35 9.91 -7.04
C ILE A 93 8.89 10.72 -8.24
N GLY A 94 9.15 12.03 -8.25
CA GLY A 94 8.72 12.93 -9.33
C GLY A 94 7.20 13.03 -9.46
N CYS A 95 6.48 12.80 -8.36
CA CYS A 95 5.02 12.77 -8.31
C CYS A 95 4.52 13.16 -6.92
N ASP A 96 3.35 13.79 -6.89
CA ASP A 96 2.55 14.03 -5.70
C ASP A 96 1.49 12.93 -5.54
N LEU A 97 1.29 12.45 -4.32
CA LEU A 97 0.26 11.45 -4.03
C LEU A 97 -1.11 12.14 -3.92
N VAL A 98 -2.01 11.87 -4.87
CA VAL A 98 -3.37 12.41 -4.87
C VAL A 98 -4.35 11.46 -4.18
N SER A 99 -4.18 10.15 -4.42
CA SER A 99 -4.96 9.14 -3.71
C SER A 99 -4.23 7.82 -3.62
N LEU A 100 -4.42 7.10 -2.51
CA LEU A 100 -4.02 5.71 -2.36
C LEU A 100 -5.25 4.89 -1.97
N LYS A 101 -5.44 3.77 -2.65
CA LYS A 101 -6.50 2.81 -2.34
C LYS A 101 -6.00 1.38 -2.35
N THR A 102 -6.70 0.52 -1.65
CA THR A 102 -6.51 -0.94 -1.72
C THR A 102 -7.85 -1.63 -1.84
N SER A 103 -7.84 -2.82 -2.45
CA SER A 103 -9.01 -3.69 -2.57
C SER A 103 -8.63 -5.11 -2.17
N PHE A 104 -9.57 -5.84 -1.57
CA PHE A 104 -9.42 -7.27 -1.29
C PHE A 104 -9.18 -8.10 -2.56
N TRP A 105 -9.64 -7.62 -3.71
CA TRP A 105 -9.38 -8.26 -5.01
C TRP A 105 -7.90 -8.23 -5.43
N HIS A 106 -7.13 -7.32 -4.86
CA HIS A 106 -5.73 -7.10 -5.20
C HIS A 106 -4.87 -7.27 -3.94
N CYS A 107 -5.07 -8.38 -3.24
CA CYS A 107 -4.30 -8.76 -2.07
C CYS A 107 -3.76 -10.19 -2.19
N THR A 108 -2.64 -10.44 -1.53
CA THR A 108 -2.14 -11.80 -1.30
C THR A 108 -2.68 -12.27 0.05
N LEU A 109 -3.33 -13.43 0.10
CA LEU A 109 -3.87 -13.99 1.33
C LEU A 109 -2.78 -14.73 2.13
N ARG A 110 -2.97 -14.83 3.45
CA ARG A 110 -2.12 -15.66 4.30
C ARG A 110 -2.26 -17.13 3.92
N LYS A 111 -1.14 -17.85 3.92
CA LYS A 111 -1.14 -19.32 3.76
C LYS A 111 -1.50 -20.04 5.07
N GLU A 112 -1.22 -19.39 6.20
CA GLU A 112 -1.42 -19.93 7.55
C GLU A 112 -2.66 -19.32 8.22
N PHE A 113 -3.10 -19.95 9.32
CA PHE A 113 -4.36 -19.59 9.97
C PHE A 113 -4.33 -18.14 10.52
N PRO A 114 -5.35 -17.30 10.20
CA PRO A 114 -6.51 -17.58 9.34
C PRO A 114 -6.21 -17.38 7.83
N PRO A 115 -6.46 -18.38 6.95
CA PRO A 115 -5.99 -18.40 5.55
C PRO A 115 -6.78 -17.52 4.58
N PHE A 116 -7.71 -16.70 5.08
CA PHE A 116 -8.52 -15.76 4.30
C PHE A 116 -8.30 -14.31 4.70
N MET A 117 -7.32 -14.07 5.57
CA MET A 117 -6.94 -12.72 5.94
C MET A 117 -5.88 -12.21 4.95
N PRO A 118 -6.03 -10.97 4.45
CA PRO A 118 -5.01 -10.35 3.63
C PRO A 118 -3.68 -10.28 4.38
N LYS A 119 -2.62 -10.72 3.70
CA LYS A 119 -1.24 -10.60 4.15
C LYS A 119 -0.66 -9.25 3.71
N GLU A 120 -0.91 -8.90 2.46
CA GLU A 120 -0.47 -7.65 1.82
C GLU A 120 -1.47 -7.23 0.75
N TYR A 121 -1.56 -5.92 0.52
CA TYR A 121 -2.40 -5.32 -0.51
C TYR A 121 -1.54 -4.64 -1.55
N ILE A 122 -1.89 -4.82 -2.82
CA ILE A 122 -1.35 -4.02 -3.91
C ILE A 122 -2.06 -2.67 -3.88
N GLY A 123 -1.29 -1.60 -3.71
CA GLY A 123 -1.81 -0.23 -3.73
C GLY A 123 -2.19 0.21 -5.13
N THR A 124 -3.36 0.82 -5.27
CA THR A 124 -3.77 1.60 -6.45
C THR A 124 -3.58 3.08 -6.13
N VAL A 125 -2.69 3.75 -6.85
CA VAL A 125 -2.36 5.16 -6.63
C VAL A 125 -2.82 6.04 -7.78
N LEU A 126 -3.28 7.23 -7.41
CA LEU A 126 -3.40 8.37 -8.32
C LEU A 126 -2.28 9.34 -7.96
N LEU A 127 -1.43 9.63 -8.94
CA LEU A 127 -0.27 10.49 -8.82
C LEU A 127 -0.45 11.71 -9.71
N LYS A 128 0.06 12.85 -9.28
CA LYS A 128 0.17 14.06 -10.10
C LYS A 128 1.64 14.35 -10.36
N GLU A 129 2.02 14.72 -11.59
CA GLU A 129 3.42 15.06 -11.91
C GLU A 129 3.98 16.13 -10.97
N SER A 130 5.23 15.95 -10.55
CA SER A 130 5.96 16.80 -9.60
C SER A 130 7.46 16.71 -9.87
N ASP A 131 8.24 17.64 -9.36
CA ASP A 131 9.71 17.62 -9.44
C ASP A 131 10.37 17.07 -8.17
N LYS A 132 9.57 16.62 -7.20
CA LYS A 132 10.03 16.23 -5.87
C LYS A 132 9.94 14.74 -5.60
N ILE A 133 10.76 14.30 -4.65
CA ILE A 133 10.53 13.06 -3.91
C ILE A 133 9.77 13.41 -2.65
N LYS A 134 8.67 12.72 -2.37
CA LYS A 134 7.85 12.97 -1.18
C LYS A 134 7.60 11.69 -0.41
N ILE A 135 7.52 11.83 0.92
CA ILE A 135 7.20 10.74 1.82
C ILE A 135 5.90 11.11 2.54
N TYR A 136 4.90 10.25 2.38
CA TYR A 136 3.61 10.36 3.03
C TYR A 136 3.45 9.27 4.09
N ARG A 137 2.86 9.62 5.22
CA ARG A 137 2.54 8.70 6.30
C ARG A 137 1.09 8.25 6.20
N ILE A 138 0.86 6.94 6.25
CA ILE A 138 -0.46 6.32 6.41
C ILE A 138 -0.50 5.44 7.67
N ARG A 139 -1.70 5.11 8.15
CA ARG A 139 -1.88 4.12 9.22
C ARG A 139 -1.22 2.79 8.82
N LYS A 140 -0.63 2.08 9.80
CA LYS A 140 0.02 0.78 9.59
C LYS A 140 -0.82 -0.15 8.74
N THR A 141 -0.31 -0.51 7.56
CA THR A 141 -0.89 -1.53 6.67
C THR A 141 0.19 -2.05 5.72
N ASN A 142 0.14 -3.34 5.39
CA ASN A 142 1.08 -3.97 4.46
C ASN A 142 0.69 -3.65 3.01
N VAL A 143 0.71 -2.37 2.64
CA VAL A 143 0.51 -1.92 1.27
C VAL A 143 1.84 -2.01 0.54
N VAL A 144 1.84 -2.62 -0.63
CA VAL A 144 3.02 -2.75 -1.50
C VAL A 144 2.68 -2.30 -2.91
N TYR A 145 3.69 -1.92 -3.68
CA TYR A 145 3.54 -1.65 -5.10
C TYR A 145 3.74 -2.95 -5.90
N ASN A 146 3.19 -3.01 -7.11
CA ASN A 146 3.37 -4.17 -7.98
C ASN A 146 4.75 -4.12 -8.64
N TYR A 147 5.75 -4.83 -8.12
CA TYR A 147 7.13 -4.78 -8.66
C TYR A 147 7.25 -5.17 -10.13
N HIS A 148 6.54 -6.22 -10.57
CA HIS A 148 6.59 -6.69 -11.96
C HIS A 148 5.73 -5.88 -12.95
N GLY A 149 4.93 -4.95 -12.43
CA GLY A 149 4.04 -4.09 -13.21
C GLY A 149 3.90 -2.74 -12.52
N SER A 150 5.02 -2.15 -12.12
CA SER A 150 5.07 -0.93 -11.29
C SER A 150 4.40 0.25 -11.97
N ASN A 151 4.33 0.21 -13.30
CA ASN A 151 3.71 1.22 -14.16
C ASN A 151 2.44 0.72 -14.84
N ASP A 152 1.87 -0.40 -14.37
CA ASP A 152 0.61 -0.90 -14.89
C ASP A 152 -0.47 0.16 -14.62
N PRO A 153 -1.13 0.70 -15.67
CA PRO A 153 -2.15 1.74 -15.54
C PRO A 153 -3.34 1.32 -14.68
N LYS A 154 -3.51 0.01 -14.43
CA LYS A 154 -4.48 -0.53 -13.49
C LYS A 154 -4.19 -0.10 -12.04
N TYR A 155 -2.92 0.02 -11.66
CA TYR A 155 -2.49 0.31 -10.30
C TYR A 155 -1.88 1.71 -10.17
N VAL A 156 -1.33 2.28 -11.23
CA VAL A 156 -0.71 3.61 -11.21
C VAL A 156 -1.31 4.49 -12.30
N LYS A 157 -2.00 5.55 -11.89
CA LYS A 157 -2.50 6.57 -12.81
C LYS A 157 -1.80 7.88 -12.54
N ILE A 158 -1.19 8.46 -13.57
CA ILE A 158 -0.53 9.77 -13.50
C ILE A 158 -1.42 10.81 -14.20
N ILE A 159 -1.62 11.96 -13.56
CA ILE A 159 -2.30 13.13 -14.11
C ILE A 159 -1.34 14.32 -14.16
N LYS A 160 -1.59 15.23 -15.11
CA LYS A 160 -0.88 16.51 -15.22
C LYS A 160 -1.46 17.54 -14.25
#